data_AF-A0AAE0SSN2-F1
#
_entry.id   AF-A0AAE0SSN2-F1
#
_cell.length_a   1.000
_cell.length_b   1.000
_cell.length_c   1.000
_cell.angle_alpha   90.00
_cell.angle_beta   90.00
_cell.angle_gamma   90.00
#
_symmetry.space_group_name_H-M   'P 1'
#
loop_
_entity.id
_entity.type
_entity.pdbx_description
1 polymer ?
#
loop_
_entity_poly.entity_id
_entity_poly.type
_entity_poly.pdbx_seq_one_letter_code
_entity_poly.pdbx_strand_id
1 'polypeptide(L)'
;MDNKLPSSDKKMYSPEKSKSDPNSALAQRPAKEHTFLTDVADVRVMEQGLLQLLEDFHSGKLEAFGGMSTYEKMDQIREQQEQLAHLHFELDLQQDMRRLDSEEARKRNNANLKRLIDKLSSLSSSIQQLEKRPGRESAPKVVM
;
A
#
# COMPACT_ATOMS: atom_id res chain seq x y z
N MET A 1 28.82 22.45 -46.17
CA MET A 1 29.07 23.88 -45.95
C MET A 1 27.74 24.54 -46.29
N ASP A 2 27.03 25.21 -45.39
CA ASP A 2 27.49 26.38 -44.65
C ASP A 2 26.85 26.50 -43.26
N ASN A 3 27.72 26.61 -42.26
CA ASN A 3 27.41 27.12 -40.93
C ASN A 3 27.09 28.62 -41.03
N LYS A 4 26.03 29.08 -40.36
CA LYS A 4 25.82 30.51 -40.13
C LYS A 4 25.28 30.79 -38.72
N LEU A 5 26.20 30.81 -37.76
CA LEU A 5 26.29 31.87 -36.76
C LEU A 5 27.20 32.97 -37.36
N PRO A 6 27.03 34.28 -37.08
CA PRO A 6 27.03 34.89 -35.74
C PRO A 6 25.91 35.97 -35.63
N SER A 7 25.72 36.79 -34.59
CA SER A 7 26.65 37.49 -33.71
C SER A 7 25.89 38.07 -32.51
N SER A 8 26.64 38.26 -31.44
CA SER A 8 26.28 38.80 -30.15
C SER A 8 25.81 40.25 -30.19
N ASP A 9 24.77 40.57 -29.41
CA ASP A 9 24.59 41.90 -28.83
C ASP A 9 24.55 41.79 -27.31
N LYS A 10 25.60 42.31 -26.69
CA LYS A 10 25.70 42.60 -25.26
C LYS A 10 24.94 43.89 -24.99
N LYS A 11 23.88 43.85 -24.16
CA LYS A 11 23.47 45.02 -23.38
C LYS A 11 23.38 44.64 -21.91
N MET A 12 24.25 45.29 -21.14
CA MET A 12 24.25 45.31 -19.69
C MET A 12 23.01 46.06 -19.20
N TYR A 13 22.37 45.54 -18.15
CA TYR A 13 21.55 46.32 -17.24
C TYR A 13 21.77 45.80 -15.82
N SER A 14 22.14 46.74 -14.93
CA SER A 14 22.42 46.56 -13.50
C SER A 14 21.12 46.38 -12.69
N PRO A 15 21.21 45.96 -11.41
CA PRO A 15 20.13 45.25 -10.73
C PRO A 15 19.15 46.21 -10.00
N GLU A 16 17.85 45.99 -10.18
CA GLU A 16 16.83 46.54 -9.29
C GLU A 16 15.96 45.43 -8.65
N LYS A 17 16.14 45.32 -7.33
CA LYS A 17 15.11 45.18 -6.28
C LYS A 17 14.00 44.14 -6.45
N SER A 18 14.15 43.11 -5.60
CA SER A 18 13.14 42.55 -4.69
C SER A 18 11.73 42.36 -5.23
N LYS A 19 11.45 41.12 -5.66
CA LYS A 19 10.10 40.56 -5.57
C LYS A 19 10.20 39.27 -4.78
N SER A 20 9.59 39.30 -3.60
CA SER A 20 9.37 38.20 -2.70
C SER A 20 8.62 37.08 -3.41
N ASP A 21 9.24 35.91 -3.53
CA ASP A 21 8.54 34.67 -3.84
C ASP A 21 7.49 34.40 -2.75
N PRO A 22 6.21 34.20 -3.09
CA PRO A 22 5.19 33.81 -2.10
C PRO A 22 5.28 32.32 -1.71
N ASN A 23 6.36 31.61 -2.09
CA ASN A 23 6.51 30.17 -1.88
C ASN A 23 7.52 29.78 -0.78
N SER A 24 7.91 30.70 0.11
CA SER A 24 8.71 30.35 1.31
C SER A 24 7.88 29.74 2.45
N ALA A 25 6.56 29.59 2.29
CA ALA A 25 5.66 29.08 3.31
C ALA A 25 5.73 27.54 3.55
N LEU A 26 6.76 26.85 3.05
CA LEU A 26 7.00 25.43 3.32
C LEU A 26 8.14 25.16 4.32
N ALA A 27 8.82 26.20 4.82
CA ALA A 27 10.01 26.04 5.64
C ALA A 27 9.80 26.21 7.16
N GLN A 28 8.56 26.23 7.66
CA GLN A 28 8.30 26.26 9.10
C GLN A 28 7.06 25.44 9.47
N ARG A 29 7.12 24.13 9.22
CA ARG A 29 6.56 23.24 10.23
C ARG A 29 7.59 23.22 11.35
N PRO A 30 7.29 23.70 12.58
CA PRO A 30 8.10 23.30 13.71
C PRO A 30 7.98 21.78 13.78
N ALA A 31 8.97 21.07 13.23
CA ALA A 31 9.23 19.72 13.67
C ALA A 31 9.43 19.87 15.16
N LYS A 32 8.54 19.27 15.97
CA LYS A 32 8.65 19.29 17.41
C LYS A 32 9.99 18.66 17.74
N GLU A 33 11.01 19.47 17.95
CA GLU A 33 12.31 18.98 18.35
C GLU A 33 12.10 18.29 19.69
N HIS A 34 12.31 16.98 19.70
CA HIS A 34 12.32 16.20 20.93
C HIS A 34 13.57 16.63 21.68
N THR A 35 13.47 17.70 22.47
CA THR A 35 14.46 18.03 23.48
C THR A 35 14.70 16.76 24.29
N PHE A 36 15.95 16.31 24.24
CA PHE A 36 16.51 15.21 25.01
C PHE A 36 15.92 15.19 26.42
N LEU A 37 15.40 14.04 26.88
CA LEU A 37 14.72 13.86 28.17
C LEU A 37 15.54 14.48 29.31
N THR A 38 15.23 15.71 29.71
CA THR A 38 15.96 16.42 30.77
C THR A 38 15.39 16.13 32.16
N ASP A 39 14.19 15.54 32.24
CA ASP A 39 13.58 15.13 33.51
C ASP A 39 13.76 13.62 33.76
N VAL A 40 14.26 13.30 34.94
CA VAL A 40 14.45 11.92 35.40
C VAL A 40 13.09 11.21 35.54
N ALA A 41 12.00 11.94 35.81
CA ALA A 41 10.66 11.38 35.82
C ALA A 41 10.24 10.86 34.43
N ASP A 42 10.50 11.61 33.36
CA ASP A 42 10.15 11.22 31.99
C ASP A 42 10.94 9.97 31.53
N VAL A 43 12.21 9.87 31.93
CA VAL A 43 13.05 8.69 31.67
C VAL A 43 12.47 7.43 32.34
N ARG A 44 12.01 7.54 33.59
CA ARG A 44 11.41 6.41 34.31
C ARG A 44 10.07 5.97 33.71
N VAL A 45 9.25 6.91 33.25
CA VAL A 45 8.00 6.60 32.56
C VAL A 45 8.27 5.85 31.25
N MET A 46 9.28 6.28 30.51
CA MET A 46 9.71 5.59 29.29
C MET A 46 10.27 4.20 29.59
N GLU A 47 11.12 4.06 30.60
CA GLU A 47 11.65 2.76 31.06
C GLU A 47 10.51 1.81 31.42
N GLN A 48 9.54 2.27 32.21
CA GLN A 48 8.37 1.47 32.57
C GLN A 48 7.55 1.08 31.34
N GLY A 49 7.36 2.00 30.38
CA GLY A 49 6.68 1.74 29.12
C GLY A 49 7.41 0.70 28.25
N LEU A 50 8.74 0.75 28.20
CA LEU A 50 9.56 -0.22 27.47
C LEU A 50 9.56 -1.60 28.14
N LEU A 51 9.61 -1.66 29.47
CA LEU A 51 9.49 -2.92 30.21
C LEU A 51 8.12 -3.57 30.00
N GLN A 52 7.04 -2.77 30.02
CA GLN A 52 5.70 -3.26 29.71
C GLN A 52 5.59 -3.75 28.27
N LEU A 53 6.21 -3.03 27.33
CA LEU A 53 6.25 -3.46 25.93
C LEU A 53 6.99 -4.80 25.80
N LEU A 54 8.11 -4.97 26.48
CA LEU A 54 8.87 -6.22 26.50
C LEU A 54 8.07 -7.38 27.11
N GLU A 55 7.32 -7.13 28.18
CA GLU A 55 6.39 -8.10 28.78
C GLU A 55 5.26 -8.48 27.80
N ASP A 56 4.67 -7.49 27.13
CA ASP A 56 3.64 -7.71 26.10
C ASP A 56 4.21 -8.50 24.90
N PHE A 57 5.51 -8.39 24.61
CA PHE A 57 6.20 -9.19 23.59
C PHE A 57 6.39 -10.64 24.05
N HIS A 58 6.92 -10.86 25.26
CA HIS A 58 7.15 -12.21 25.78
C HIS A 58 5.86 -12.98 26.06
N SER A 59 4.79 -12.29 26.44
CA SER A 59 3.46 -12.89 26.65
C SER A 59 2.70 -13.17 25.35
N GLY A 60 3.21 -12.71 24.20
CA GLY A 60 2.55 -12.87 22.90
C GLY A 60 1.32 -11.98 22.71
N LYS A 61 1.10 -10.98 23.58
CA LYS A 61 -0.01 -10.02 23.47
C LYS A 61 0.20 -9.05 22.30
N LEU A 62 1.45 -8.78 21.92
CA LEU A 62 1.83 -8.01 20.74
C LEU A 62 1.85 -8.91 19.49
N GLU A 63 0.69 -9.13 18.89
CA GLU A 63 0.56 -9.77 17.57
C GLU A 63 0.43 -8.71 16.47
N ALA A 64 1.45 -8.58 15.61
CA ALA A 64 1.45 -7.64 14.49
C ALA A 64 0.46 -8.04 13.38
N PHE A 65 0.28 -9.34 13.20
CA PHE A 65 -0.71 -9.96 12.34
C PHE A 65 -1.56 -10.82 13.26
N GLY A 66 -2.88 -10.64 13.29
CA GLY A 66 -3.75 -11.36 14.23
C GLY A 66 -3.40 -12.85 14.26
N GLY A 67 -3.49 -13.49 15.44
CA GLY A 67 -2.89 -14.81 15.72
C GLY A 67 -3.06 -15.86 14.63
N MET A 68 -2.17 -16.88 14.64
CA MET A 68 -1.89 -17.89 13.59
C MET A 68 -2.97 -18.12 12.52
N SER A 69 -4.24 -18.24 12.92
CA SER A 69 -5.41 -18.24 12.04
C SER A 69 -5.47 -17.15 10.95
N THR A 70 -4.95 -15.93 11.18
CA THR A 70 -4.96 -14.85 10.17
C THR A 70 -3.87 -15.09 9.13
N TYR A 71 -2.72 -15.61 9.55
CA TYR A 71 -1.64 -16.00 8.65
C TYR A 71 -2.08 -17.14 7.73
N GLU A 72 -2.70 -18.19 8.29
CA GLU A 72 -3.24 -19.31 7.51
C GLU A 72 -4.28 -18.84 6.47
N LYS A 73 -5.15 -17.90 6.85
CA LYS A 73 -6.11 -17.29 5.92
C LYS A 73 -5.43 -16.47 4.81
N MET A 74 -4.39 -15.72 5.15
CA MET A 74 -3.60 -14.98 4.15
C MET A 74 -2.88 -15.93 3.19
N ASP A 75 -2.35 -17.05 3.68
CA ASP A 75 -1.70 -18.07 2.87
C ASP A 75 -2.70 -18.73 1.90
N GLN A 76 -3.89 -19.07 2.39
CA GLN A 76 -4.98 -19.57 1.55
C GLN A 76 -5.42 -18.57 0.47
N ILE A 77 -5.48 -17.27 0.79
CA ILE A 77 -5.80 -16.22 -0.19
C ILE A 77 -4.72 -16.15 -1.27
N ARG A 78 -3.43 -16.26 -0.89
CA ARG A 78 -2.32 -16.33 -1.85
C ARG A 78 -2.49 -17.51 -2.80
N GLU A 79 -2.76 -18.70 -2.28
CA GLU A 79 -3.00 -19.89 -3.11
C GLU A 79 -4.19 -19.71 -4.06
N GLN A 80 -5.29 -19.12 -3.59
CA GLN A 80 -6.45 -18.82 -4.42
C GLN A 80 -6.11 -17.86 -5.58
N GLN A 81 -5.28 -16.85 -5.32
CA GLN A 81 -4.78 -15.93 -6.35
C GLN A 81 -3.91 -16.64 -7.39
N GLU A 82 -2.95 -17.47 -6.94
CA GLU A 82 -2.08 -18.25 -7.83
C GLU A 82 -2.88 -19.20 -8.73
N GLN A 83 -3.82 -19.95 -8.16
CA GLN A 83 -4.68 -20.84 -8.92
C GLN A 83 -5.56 -20.11 -9.94
N LEU A 84 -6.02 -18.90 -9.61
CA LEU A 84 -6.81 -18.08 -10.53
C LEU A 84 -5.93 -17.57 -11.68
N ALA A 85 -4.72 -17.10 -11.39
CA ALA A 85 -3.76 -16.65 -12.40
C ALA A 85 -3.36 -17.80 -13.34
N HIS A 86 -3.05 -18.98 -12.78
CA HIS A 86 -2.77 -20.18 -13.58
C HIS A 86 -3.94 -20.55 -14.50
N LEU A 87 -5.17 -20.55 -13.98
CA LEU A 87 -6.36 -20.84 -14.79
C LEU A 87 -6.54 -19.80 -15.90
N HIS A 88 -6.29 -18.52 -15.62
CA HIS A 88 -6.37 -17.47 -16.63
C HIS A 88 -5.38 -17.73 -17.78
N PHE A 89 -4.11 -17.98 -17.48
CA PHE A 89 -3.09 -18.28 -18.49
C PHE A 89 -3.39 -19.58 -19.27
N GLU A 90 -3.88 -20.62 -18.61
CA GLU A 90 -4.26 -21.87 -19.26
C GLU A 90 -5.39 -21.65 -20.27
N LEU A 91 -6.41 -20.89 -19.88
CA LEU A 91 -7.56 -20.59 -20.74
C LEU A 91 -7.20 -19.67 -21.90
N ASP A 92 -6.34 -18.68 -21.68
CA ASP A 92 -5.81 -17.77 -22.70
C ASP A 92 -5.06 -18.55 -23.80
N LEU A 93 -4.17 -19.47 -23.39
CA LEU A 93 -3.47 -20.36 -24.32
C LEU A 93 -4.43 -21.26 -25.12
N GLN A 94 -5.51 -21.74 -24.49
CA GLN A 94 -6.52 -22.54 -25.18
C GLN A 94 -7.35 -21.73 -26.20
N GLN A 95 -7.50 -20.41 -25.98
CA GLN A 95 -8.21 -19.51 -26.88
C GLN A 95 -7.37 -19.18 -28.11
N ASP A 96 -6.07 -18.90 -27.94
CA ASP A 96 -5.16 -18.58 -29.04
C ASP A 96 -5.03 -19.72 -30.06
N MET A 97 -5.17 -20.97 -29.60
CA MET A 97 -5.03 -22.16 -30.44
C MET A 97 -6.28 -22.54 -31.23
N ARG A 98 -7.45 -21.88 -31.01
CA ARG A 98 -8.73 -22.32 -31.60
C ARG A 98 -9.46 -21.19 -32.33
N ARG A 99 -9.92 -21.51 -33.54
CA ARG A 99 -10.79 -20.65 -34.36
C ARG A 99 -12.05 -20.25 -33.57
N LEU A 100 -12.23 -18.93 -33.39
CA LEU A 100 -13.19 -18.27 -32.51
C LEU A 100 -14.61 -18.18 -33.09
N ASP A 101 -14.78 -18.63 -34.32
CA ASP A 101 -15.88 -18.33 -35.23
C ASP A 101 -16.99 -19.40 -35.26
N SER A 102 -17.02 -20.30 -34.28
CA SER A 102 -18.09 -21.29 -34.09
C SER A 102 -18.92 -21.01 -32.82
N GLU A 103 -20.22 -21.29 -32.87
CA GLU A 103 -21.13 -21.19 -31.72
C GLU A 103 -20.67 -22.06 -30.54
N GLU A 104 -20.09 -23.22 -30.81
CA GLU A 104 -19.49 -24.09 -29.79
C GLU A 104 -18.24 -23.46 -29.15
N ALA A 105 -17.47 -22.68 -29.90
CA ALA A 105 -16.34 -21.92 -29.36
C ALA A 105 -16.84 -20.79 -28.44
N ARG A 106 -17.88 -20.07 -28.86
CA ARG A 106 -18.53 -19.03 -28.05
C ARG A 106 -19.12 -19.59 -26.75
N LYS A 107 -19.81 -20.73 -26.82
CA LYS A 107 -20.39 -21.42 -25.65
C LYS A 107 -19.31 -21.85 -24.64
N ARG A 108 -18.20 -22.40 -25.14
CA ARG A 108 -17.06 -22.78 -24.28
C ARG A 108 -16.39 -21.57 -23.65
N ASN A 109 -16.18 -20.50 -24.41
CA ASN A 109 -15.63 -19.25 -23.88
C ASN A 109 -16.52 -18.69 -22.76
N ASN A 110 -17.84 -18.66 -22.96
CA ASN A 110 -18.77 -18.22 -21.91
C ASN A 110 -18.68 -19.08 -20.64
N ALA A 111 -18.57 -20.41 -20.78
CA ALA A 111 -18.37 -21.31 -19.64
C ALA A 111 -17.03 -21.06 -18.92
N ASN A 112 -15.95 -20.82 -19.67
CA ASN A 112 -14.63 -20.48 -19.13
C ASN A 112 -14.66 -19.17 -18.35
N LEU A 113 -15.27 -18.12 -18.91
CA LEU A 113 -15.45 -16.83 -18.24
C LEU A 113 -16.28 -16.98 -16.96
N LYS A 114 -17.37 -17.75 -16.99
CA LYS A 114 -18.17 -18.01 -15.79
C LYS A 114 -17.33 -18.65 -14.69
N ARG A 115 -16.50 -19.64 -15.02
CA ARG A 115 -15.59 -20.30 -14.07
C ARG A 115 -14.59 -19.33 -13.46
N LEU A 116 -14.03 -18.41 -14.26
CA LEU A 116 -13.13 -17.36 -13.77
C LEU A 116 -13.85 -16.40 -12.81
N ILE A 117 -15.06 -15.96 -13.16
CA ILE A 117 -15.89 -15.08 -12.31
C ILE A 117 -16.25 -15.77 -11.00
N ASP A 118 -16.64 -17.04 -11.03
CA ASP A 118 -17.01 -17.80 -9.82
C ASP A 118 -15.80 -17.93 -8.87
N LYS A 119 -14.60 -18.25 -9.40
CA LYS A 119 -13.36 -18.29 -8.60
C LYS A 119 -12.97 -16.92 -8.06
N LEU A 120 -13.08 -15.87 -8.87
CA LEU A 120 -12.79 -14.50 -8.45
C LEU A 120 -13.74 -14.03 -7.35
N SER A 121 -15.03 -14.36 -7.44
CA SER A 121 -16.03 -14.07 -6.41
C SER A 121 -15.72 -14.78 -5.09
N SER A 122 -15.32 -16.05 -5.16
CA SER A 122 -14.85 -16.80 -3.98
C SER A 122 -13.63 -16.13 -3.33
N LEU A 123 -12.62 -15.76 -4.13
CA LEU A 123 -11.43 -15.06 -3.65
C LEU A 123 -11.78 -13.71 -2.99
N SER A 124 -12.65 -12.92 -3.64
CA SER A 124 -13.14 -11.66 -3.07
C SER A 124 -13.84 -11.87 -1.73
N SER A 125 -14.59 -12.97 -1.59
CA SER A 125 -15.25 -13.32 -0.33
C SER A 125 -14.24 -13.69 0.76
N SER A 126 -13.18 -14.44 0.43
CA SER A 126 -12.09 -14.76 1.35
C SER A 126 -11.37 -13.50 1.84
N ILE A 127 -11.08 -12.54 0.95
CA ILE A 127 -10.43 -11.27 1.29
C ILE A 127 -11.31 -10.43 2.22
N GLN A 128 -12.61 -10.31 1.93
CA GLN A 128 -13.55 -9.60 2.80
C GLN A 128 -13.67 -10.24 4.18
N GLN A 129 -13.57 -11.56 4.27
CA GLN A 129 -13.57 -12.27 5.56
C GLN A 129 -12.28 -12.05 6.36
N LEU A 130 -11.16 -11.81 5.68
CA LEU A 130 -9.89 -11.42 6.31
C LEU A 130 -9.99 -9.99 6.91
N GLU A 131 -10.67 -9.07 6.23
CA GLU A 131 -10.84 -7.68 6.69
C GLU A 131 -11.73 -7.54 7.93
N LYS A 132 -12.65 -8.49 8.15
CA LYS A 132 -13.49 -8.57 9.35
C LYS A 132 -12.65 -9.05 10.53
N ARG A 133 -11.78 -8.18 11.05
CA ARG A 133 -11.04 -8.41 12.30
C ARG A 133 -12.03 -8.61 13.45
N PRO A 134 -12.04 -9.76 14.13
CA PRO A 134 -12.66 -9.85 15.45
C PRO A 134 -11.74 -9.09 16.42
N GLY A 135 -12.22 -8.01 17.02
CA GLY A 135 -11.48 -7.33 18.10
C GLY A 135 -10.81 -5.99 17.75
N ARG A 136 -11.46 -5.14 16.95
CA ARG A 136 -11.40 -3.70 17.25
C ARG A 136 -12.75 -3.29 17.80
N GLU A 137 -13.02 -3.64 19.06
CA GLU A 137 -13.87 -2.76 19.85
C GLU A 137 -13.20 -1.39 19.80
N SER A 138 -13.98 -0.40 19.39
CA SER A 138 -13.62 1.00 19.42
C SER A 138 -13.00 1.33 20.76
N ALA A 139 -11.69 1.58 20.78
CA ALA A 139 -11.07 2.24 21.92
C ALA A 139 -11.94 3.46 22.27
N PRO A 140 -12.30 3.66 23.55
CA PRO A 140 -13.11 4.80 23.93
C PRO A 140 -12.40 6.06 23.44
N LYS A 141 -13.12 6.92 22.73
CA LYS A 141 -12.63 8.26 22.42
C LYS A 141 -12.32 8.90 23.76
N VAL A 142 -11.04 9.07 24.07
CA VAL A 142 -10.60 9.96 25.13
C VAL A 142 -11.02 11.34 24.66
N VAL A 143 -12.16 11.80 25.19
CA VAL A 143 -12.59 13.18 25.08
C VAL A 143 -11.57 13.97 25.91
N MET A 144 -10.72 14.73 25.22
CA MET A 144 -10.04 15.87 25.83
C MET A 144 -11.04 17.01 26.01
#